data_AF-A0A925RE70-F1
#
_entry.id   AF-A0A925RE70-F1
#
_cell.length_a   1.000
_cell.length_b   1.000
_cell.length_c   1.000
_cell.angle_alpha   90.00
_cell.angle_beta   90.00
_cell.angle_gamma   90.00
#
_symmetry.space_group_name_H-M   'P 1'
#
loop_
_entity.id
_entity.type
_entity.pdbx_description
1 polymer ?
#
loop_
_entity_poly.entity_id
_entity_poly.type
_entity_poly.pdbx_seq_one_letter_code
_entity_poly.pdbx_strand_id
1 'polypeptide(L)'
;MNPTSQEILATVLFTCAVIHTFCVKQFATLAHKYPEGSIGENLFHFLAETEVVFGLWASALFVGIAVLNGSIHAAVDYIDSLKESYAEPKFVLIVMVVAATRPIVNLAEAIILWIARLLPFKESVSFYIAALSFGPLFGSFITEPAAMTLL
;
A
#
# COMPACT_ATOMS: atom_id res chain seq x y z
N MET A 1 34.67 0.30 8.09
CA MET A 1 33.62 0.11 9.11
C MET A 1 32.96 -1.23 8.81
N ASN A 2 32.86 -2.13 9.79
CA ASN A 2 32.18 -3.41 9.59
C ASN A 2 30.68 -3.18 9.73
N PRO A 3 29.84 -3.62 8.78
CA PRO A 3 28.40 -3.43 8.86
C PRO A 3 27.83 -4.18 10.06
N THR A 4 26.86 -3.58 10.72
CA THR A 4 26.13 -4.20 11.83
C THR A 4 25.24 -5.33 11.32
N SER A 5 24.95 -6.32 12.17
CA SER A 5 24.04 -7.42 11.81
C SER A 5 22.65 -6.93 11.38
N GLN A 6 22.20 -5.80 11.95
CA GLN A 6 20.94 -5.16 11.60
C GLN A 6 20.97 -4.54 10.19
N GLU A 7 22.06 -3.85 9.82
CA GLU A 7 22.23 -3.27 8.48
C GLU A 7 22.29 -4.36 7.41
N ILE A 8 22.98 -5.48 7.68
CA ILE A 8 23.03 -6.62 6.78
C ILE A 8 21.63 -7.21 6.60
N LEU A 9 20.91 -7.47 7.70
CA LEU A 9 19.54 -7.98 7.66
C LEU A 9 18.64 -7.05 6.84
N ALA A 10 18.67 -5.74 7.12
CA ALA A 10 17.87 -4.75 6.43
C ALA A 10 18.19 -4.71 4.92
N THR A 11 19.47 -4.75 4.55
CA THR A 11 19.91 -4.74 3.15
C THR A 11 19.43 -5.99 2.39
N VAL A 12 19.53 -7.16 3.02
CA VAL A 12 19.08 -8.43 2.42
C VAL A 12 17.57 -8.41 2.22
N LEU A 13 16.81 -8.08 3.27
CA LEU A 13 15.34 -8.04 3.20
C LEU A 13 14.86 -6.98 2.20
N PHE A 14 15.50 -5.81 2.16
CA PHE A 14 15.19 -4.77 1.18
C PHE A 14 15.46 -5.25 -0.25
N THR A 15 16.59 -5.92 -0.49
CA THR A 15 16.91 -6.49 -1.81
C THR A 15 15.86 -7.52 -2.22
N CYS A 16 15.46 -8.41 -1.31
CA CYS A 16 14.39 -9.37 -1.55
C CYS A 16 13.05 -8.68 -1.82
N ALA A 17 12.75 -7.58 -1.11
CA ALA A 17 11.55 -6.78 -1.34
C ALA A 17 11.53 -6.18 -2.76
N VAL A 18 12.63 -5.60 -3.21
CA VAL A 18 12.77 -5.05 -4.56
C VAL A 18 12.57 -6.15 -5.61
N ILE A 19 13.20 -7.32 -5.43
CA ILE A 19 13.01 -8.46 -6.32
C ILE A 19 11.54 -8.90 -6.35
N HIS A 20 10.90 -9.02 -5.18
CA HIS A 20 9.49 -9.39 -5.09
C HIS A 20 8.60 -8.37 -5.83
N THR A 21 8.82 -7.06 -5.66
CA THR A 21 8.07 -6.00 -6.35
C THR A 21 8.15 -6.15 -7.87
N PHE A 22 9.32 -6.49 -8.43
CA PHE A 22 9.43 -6.75 -9.88
C PHE A 22 8.82 -8.09 -10.31
N CYS A 23 8.74 -9.07 -9.40
CA CYS A 23 8.14 -10.38 -9.64
C CYS A 23 6.60 -10.40 -9.49
N VAL A 24 5.98 -9.34 -8.98
CA VAL A 24 4.52 -9.20 -8.80
C VAL A 24 3.71 -9.68 -10.00
N LYS A 25 4.09 -9.28 -11.23
CA LYS A 25 3.39 -9.69 -12.46
C LYS A 25 3.39 -11.22 -12.66
N GLN A 26 4.47 -11.89 -12.24
CA GLN A 26 4.58 -13.34 -12.31
C GLN A 26 3.63 -14.01 -11.31
N PHE A 27 3.51 -13.45 -10.09
CA PHE A 27 2.55 -13.90 -9.09
C PHE A 27 1.10 -13.73 -9.57
N ALA A 28 0.76 -12.60 -10.19
CA ALA A 28 -0.56 -12.40 -10.80
C ALA A 28 -0.86 -13.45 -11.88
N THR A 29 0.11 -13.74 -12.75
CA THR A 29 -0.04 -14.78 -13.79
C THR A 29 -0.18 -16.18 -13.17
N LEU A 30 0.47 -16.42 -12.04
CA LEU A 30 0.37 -17.68 -11.31
C LEU A 30 -0.98 -17.83 -10.62
N ALA A 31 -1.56 -16.75 -10.09
CA ALA A 31 -2.89 -16.74 -9.49
C ALA A 31 -3.96 -17.25 -10.48
N HIS A 32 -3.93 -16.79 -11.73
CA HIS A 32 -4.87 -17.22 -12.78
C HIS A 32 -4.78 -18.70 -13.18
N LYS A 33 -3.75 -19.45 -12.74
CA LYS A 33 -3.66 -20.90 -12.97
C LYS A 33 -4.44 -21.72 -11.95
N TYR A 34 -4.83 -21.11 -10.84
CA TYR A 34 -5.63 -21.75 -9.80
C TYR A 34 -7.13 -21.54 -10.08
N PRO A 35 -7.99 -22.47 -9.64
CA PRO A 35 -9.43 -22.32 -9.80
C PRO A 35 -9.95 -21.13 -8.97
N GLU A 36 -10.94 -20.44 -9.52
CA GLU A 36 -11.58 -19.27 -8.91
C GLU A 36 -12.10 -19.58 -7.50
N GLY A 37 -11.73 -18.76 -6.53
CA GLY A 37 -12.09 -18.89 -5.12
C GLY A 37 -11.22 -19.85 -4.31
N SER A 38 -10.17 -20.43 -4.90
CA SER A 38 -9.23 -21.28 -4.17
C SER A 38 -8.30 -20.48 -3.26
N ILE A 39 -7.82 -21.10 -2.18
CA ILE A 39 -6.85 -20.48 -1.26
C ILE A 39 -5.56 -20.10 -2.01
N GLY A 40 -5.16 -20.92 -3.00
CA GLY A 40 -3.99 -20.67 -3.83
C GLY A 40 -4.12 -19.40 -4.67
N GLU A 41 -5.25 -19.23 -5.35
CA GLU A 41 -5.53 -18.01 -6.14
C GLU A 41 -5.47 -16.77 -5.25
N ASN A 42 -6.21 -16.76 -4.13
CA ASN A 42 -6.25 -15.63 -3.20
C ASN A 42 -4.86 -15.29 -2.66
N LEU A 43 -4.06 -16.29 -2.30
CA LEU A 43 -2.70 -16.07 -1.82
C LEU A 43 -1.79 -15.47 -2.90
N PHE A 44 -1.82 -16.00 -4.12
CA PHE A 44 -0.98 -15.48 -5.21
C PHE A 44 -1.46 -14.11 -5.70
N HIS A 45 -2.77 -13.85 -5.68
CA HIS A 45 -3.32 -12.52 -5.95
C HIS A 45 -2.87 -11.52 -4.90
N PHE A 46 -2.97 -11.88 -3.62
CA PHE A 46 -2.51 -11.04 -2.51
C PHE A 46 -1.00 -10.76 -2.60
N LEU A 47 -0.18 -11.76 -2.90
CA LEU A 47 1.28 -11.59 -3.10
C LEU A 47 1.62 -10.78 -4.37
N ALA A 48 0.68 -10.64 -5.30
CA ALA A 48 0.83 -9.81 -6.49
C ALA A 48 0.45 -8.33 -6.24
N GLU A 49 -0.07 -7.97 -5.08
CA GLU A 49 -0.33 -6.56 -4.78
C GLU A 49 0.95 -5.88 -4.27
N THR A 50 1.38 -4.81 -4.93
CA THR A 50 2.62 -4.09 -4.56
C THR A 50 2.56 -3.50 -3.14
N GLU A 51 1.37 -3.15 -2.66
CA GLU A 51 1.15 -2.69 -1.28
C GLU A 51 1.40 -3.80 -0.26
N VAL A 52 0.98 -5.03 -0.57
CA VAL A 52 1.19 -6.21 0.25
C VAL A 52 2.66 -6.57 0.32
N VAL A 53 3.38 -6.47 -0.80
CA VAL A 53 4.83 -6.70 -0.84
C VAL A 53 5.53 -5.78 0.17
N PHE A 54 5.19 -4.48 0.19
CA PHE A 54 5.76 -3.54 1.15
C PHE A 54 5.44 -3.93 2.60
N GLY A 55 4.18 -4.19 2.92
CA GLY A 55 3.76 -4.56 4.28
C GLY A 55 4.37 -5.87 4.78
N LEU A 56 4.48 -6.88 3.91
CA LEU A 56 5.05 -8.19 4.21
C LEU A 56 6.53 -8.09 4.58
N TRP A 57 7.33 -7.36 3.78
CA TRP A 57 8.76 -7.21 4.04
C TRP A 57 9.05 -6.27 5.20
N ALA A 58 8.23 -5.22 5.41
CA ALA A 58 8.32 -4.39 6.61
C ALA A 58 8.05 -5.21 7.89
N SER A 59 7.04 -6.09 7.86
CA SER A 59 6.74 -7.02 8.95
C SER A 59 7.88 -8.01 9.18
N ALA A 60 8.46 -8.55 8.10
CA ALA A 60 9.62 -9.45 8.18
C ALA A 60 10.85 -8.75 8.81
N LEU A 61 11.10 -7.48 8.47
CA LEU A 61 12.18 -6.70 9.09
C LEU A 61 11.93 -6.49 10.58
N PHE A 62 10.70 -6.12 10.98
CA PHE A 62 10.33 -5.96 12.38
C PHE A 62 10.56 -7.25 13.18
N VAL A 63 10.09 -8.38 12.66
CA VAL A 63 10.30 -9.70 13.28
C VAL A 63 11.78 -10.05 13.32
N GLY A 64 12.53 -9.78 12.25
CA GLY A 64 13.97 -10.05 12.20
C GLY A 64 14.75 -9.26 13.25
N ILE A 65 14.41 -7.99 13.47
CA ILE A 65 15.01 -7.16 14.52
C ILE A 65 14.62 -7.67 15.92
N ALA A 66 13.37 -8.07 16.11
CA ALA A 66 12.91 -8.64 17.38
C ALA A 66 13.66 -9.94 17.73
N VAL A 67 13.90 -10.80 16.74
CA VAL A 67 14.65 -12.05 16.91
C VAL A 67 16.14 -11.78 17.17
N LEU A 68 16.77 -10.87 16.42
CA LEU A 68 18.18 -10.53 16.62
C LEU A 68 18.47 -9.95 18.00
N ASN A 69 17.56 -9.12 18.52
CA ASN A 69 17.71 -8.47 19.82
C ASN A 69 17.05 -9.26 20.97
N GLY A 70 16.39 -10.38 20.68
CA GLY A 70 15.71 -11.22 21.67
C GLY A 70 14.52 -10.55 22.38
N SER A 71 14.02 -9.42 21.88
CA SER A 71 12.96 -8.63 22.51
C SER A 71 12.13 -7.89 21.48
N ILE A 72 10.80 -8.00 21.61
CA ILE A 72 9.85 -7.20 20.81
C ILE A 72 9.98 -5.71 21.16
N HIS A 73 10.26 -5.39 22.43
CA HIS A 73 10.48 -4.01 22.86
C HIS A 73 11.63 -3.36 22.10
N ALA A 74 12.75 -4.08 21.90
CA ALA A 74 13.88 -3.55 21.14
C ALA A 74 13.54 -3.27 19.67
N ALA A 75 12.61 -4.02 19.07
CA ALA A 75 12.12 -3.75 17.72
C ALA A 75 11.19 -2.53 17.66
N VAL A 76 10.39 -2.31 18.70
CA VAL A 76 9.57 -1.10 18.85
C VAL A 76 10.47 0.12 19.06
N ASP A 77 11.44 0.04 19.96
CA ASP A 77 12.43 1.10 20.22
C ASP A 77 13.20 1.48 18.95
N TYR A 78 13.52 0.49 18.11
CA TYR A 78 14.12 0.74 16.80
C TYR A 78 13.19 1.57 15.89
N ILE A 79 11.91 1.21 15.76
CA ILE A 79 10.94 1.99 14.98
C ILE A 79 10.76 3.40 15.56
N ASP A 80 10.72 3.53 16.89
CA ASP A 80 10.59 4.81 17.57
C ASP A 80 11.84 5.69 17.37
N SER A 81 13.03 5.10 17.29
CA SER A 81 14.25 5.84 16.94
C SER A 81 14.21 6.42 15.52
N LEU A 82 13.51 5.76 14.60
CA LEU A 82 13.30 6.22 13.23
C LEU A 82 12.17 7.25 13.12
N LYS A 83 11.59 7.67 14.24
CA LYS A 83 10.35 8.44 14.22
C LYS A 83 10.49 9.78 13.51
N GLU A 84 11.59 10.49 13.77
CA GLU A 84 11.88 11.82 13.24
C GLU A 84 12.33 11.78 11.79
N SER A 85 13.16 10.80 11.41
CA SER A 85 13.71 10.69 10.05
C SER A 85 12.69 10.22 9.00
N TYR A 86 11.58 9.60 9.42
CA TYR A 86 10.56 9.01 8.52
C TYR A 86 9.15 9.51 8.81
N ALA A 87 8.99 10.65 9.47
CA ALA A 87 7.68 11.19 9.82
C ALA A 87 6.77 11.35 8.58
N GLU A 88 7.32 11.92 7.51
CA GLU A 88 6.64 12.14 6.23
C GLU A 88 6.21 10.83 5.56
N PRO A 89 7.11 9.86 5.24
CA PRO A 89 6.70 8.57 4.65
C PRO A 89 5.63 7.82 5.45
N LYS A 90 5.71 7.86 6.79
CA LYS A 90 4.71 7.20 7.65
C LYS A 90 3.35 7.89 7.57
N PHE A 91 3.32 9.22 7.56
CA PHE A 91 2.09 9.97 7.39
C PHE A 91 1.40 9.63 6.07
N VAL A 92 2.16 9.64 4.97
CA VAL A 92 1.65 9.26 3.64
C VAL A 92 1.06 7.86 3.64
N LEU A 93 1.82 6.89 4.16
CA LEU A 93 1.37 5.50 4.26
C LEU A 93 0.04 5.39 5.01
N ILE A 94 -0.08 6.05 6.16
CA ILE A 94 -1.29 6.01 6.98
C ILE A 94 -2.49 6.61 6.22
N VAL A 95 -2.32 7.78 5.60
CA VAL A 95 -3.41 8.44 4.84
C VAL A 95 -3.83 7.59 3.65
N MET A 96 -2.89 7.00 2.91
CA MET A 96 -3.20 6.10 1.79
C MET A 96 -3.97 4.85 2.24
N VAL A 97 -3.52 4.19 3.33
CA VAL A 97 -4.21 3.02 3.88
C VAL A 97 -5.62 3.37 4.35
N VAL A 98 -5.78 4.50 5.04
CA VAL A 98 -7.10 4.99 5.47
C VAL A 98 -7.97 5.30 4.24
N ALA A 99 -7.44 5.96 3.22
CA ALA A 99 -8.15 6.29 1.99
C ALA A 99 -8.62 5.05 1.19
N ALA A 100 -7.86 3.95 1.25
CA ALA A 100 -8.23 2.68 0.64
C ALA A 100 -9.36 1.93 1.38
N THR A 101 -9.80 2.41 2.54
CA THR A 101 -10.86 1.73 3.30
C THR A 101 -12.23 1.84 2.63
N ARG A 102 -13.04 0.77 2.76
CA ARG A 102 -14.40 0.69 2.20
C ARG A 102 -15.27 1.91 2.50
N PRO A 103 -15.32 2.46 3.73
CA PRO A 103 -16.15 3.64 4.02
C PRO A 103 -15.78 4.85 3.17
N ILE A 104 -14.48 5.09 2.92
CA ILE A 104 -14.01 6.23 2.14
C ILE A 104 -14.27 6.01 0.66
N VAL A 105 -13.99 4.81 0.15
CA VAL A 105 -14.29 4.44 -1.24
C VAL A 105 -15.79 4.55 -1.53
N ASN A 106 -16.65 4.05 -0.65
CA ASN A 106 -18.10 4.13 -0.80
C ASN A 106 -18.61 5.58 -0.76
N LEU A 107 -18.00 6.43 0.07
CA LEU A 107 -18.33 7.85 0.13
C LEU A 107 -17.95 8.56 -1.18
N ALA A 108 -16.76 8.29 -1.71
CA ALA A 108 -16.34 8.83 -3.00
C ALA A 108 -17.26 8.38 -4.14
N GLU A 109 -17.62 7.10 -4.18
CA GLU A 109 -18.59 6.55 -5.14
C GLU A 109 -19.96 7.22 -5.02
N ALA A 110 -20.46 7.41 -3.79
CA ALA A 110 -21.74 8.08 -3.54
C ALA A 110 -21.75 9.52 -4.06
N ILE A 111 -20.64 10.26 -3.89
CA ILE A 111 -20.50 11.63 -4.42
C ILE A 111 -20.46 11.62 -5.95
N ILE A 112 -19.69 10.70 -6.56
CA ILE A 112 -19.63 10.57 -8.03
C ILE A 112 -21.01 10.27 -8.60
N LEU A 113 -21.75 9.35 -7.98
CA LEU A 113 -23.12 9.01 -8.38
C LEU A 113 -24.08 10.19 -8.20
N TRP A 114 -23.94 10.96 -7.13
CA TRP A 114 -24.73 12.17 -6.90
C TRP A 114 -24.48 13.21 -7.99
N ILE A 115 -23.23 13.46 -8.36
CA ILE A 115 -22.85 14.38 -9.44
C ILE A 115 -23.34 13.86 -10.80
N ALA A 116 -23.20 12.56 -11.07
CA ALA A 116 -23.66 11.95 -12.32
C ALA A 116 -25.17 12.15 -12.54
N ARG A 117 -25.98 12.12 -11.47
CA ARG A 117 -27.43 12.37 -11.56
C ARG A 117 -27.81 13.81 -11.92
N LEU A 118 -26.90 14.77 -11.75
CA LEU A 118 -27.13 16.16 -12.15
C LEU A 118 -26.87 16.39 -13.66
N LEU A 119 -26.22 15.45 -14.34
CA LEU A 119 -25.90 15.57 -15.76
C LEU A 119 -27.06 15.07 -16.65
N PRO A 120 -27.41 15.80 -17.72
CA PRO A 120 -28.55 15.49 -18.59
C PRO A 120 -28.23 14.40 -19.65
N PHE A 121 -27.43 13.39 -19.31
CA PHE A 121 -27.05 12.29 -20.20
C PHE A 121 -27.55 10.93 -19.68
N LYS A 122 -27.38 9.88 -20.50
CA LYS A 122 -27.66 8.50 -20.09
C LYS A 122 -26.77 8.11 -18.90
N GLU A 123 -27.32 7.36 -17.95
CA GLU A 123 -26.69 7.02 -16.66
C GLU A 123 -25.23 6.55 -16.78
N SER A 124 -24.95 5.63 -17.71
CA SER A 124 -23.59 5.12 -17.93
C SER A 124 -22.61 6.20 -18.40
N VAL A 125 -23.07 7.15 -19.23
CA VAL A 125 -22.25 8.25 -19.76
C VAL A 125 -22.02 9.30 -18.67
N SER A 126 -23.08 9.65 -17.93
CA SER A 126 -22.99 10.57 -16.81
C SER A 126 -22.04 10.08 -15.72
N PHE A 127 -22.12 8.78 -15.36
CA PHE A 127 -21.19 8.17 -14.42
C PHE A 127 -19.76 8.21 -14.95
N TYR A 128 -19.54 7.86 -16.21
CA TYR A 128 -18.21 7.88 -16.80
C TYR A 128 -17.57 9.27 -16.80
N ILE A 129 -18.32 10.31 -17.17
CA ILE A 129 -17.85 11.71 -17.15
C ILE A 129 -17.56 12.17 -15.72
N ALA A 130 -18.47 11.87 -14.78
CA ALA A 130 -18.29 12.23 -13.37
C ALA A 130 -17.09 11.48 -12.76
N ALA A 131 -16.95 10.19 -13.01
CA ALA A 131 -15.85 9.37 -12.52
C ALA A 131 -14.50 9.81 -13.09
N LEU A 132 -14.40 10.11 -14.39
CA LEU A 132 -13.17 10.59 -15.00
C LEU A 132 -12.79 12.01 -14.61
N SER A 133 -13.74 12.81 -14.12
CA SER A 133 -13.47 14.19 -13.68
C SER A 133 -13.18 14.25 -12.18
N PHE A 134 -14.08 13.69 -11.36
CA PHE A 134 -14.01 13.74 -9.91
C PHE A 134 -13.18 12.60 -9.31
N GLY A 135 -13.07 11.45 -9.96
CA GLY A 135 -12.18 10.36 -9.51
C GLY A 135 -10.73 10.83 -9.39
N PRO A 136 -10.13 11.42 -10.44
CA PRO A 136 -8.78 11.99 -10.35
C PRO A 136 -8.67 13.12 -9.33
N LEU A 137 -9.69 13.97 -9.18
CA LEU A 137 -9.71 15.03 -8.16
C LEU A 137 -9.66 14.46 -6.74
N PHE A 138 -10.49 13.45 -6.43
CA PHE A 138 -10.44 12.76 -5.14
C PHE A 138 -9.11 12.04 -4.92
N GLY A 139 -8.56 11.43 -5.98
CA GLY A 139 -7.20 10.88 -5.97
C GLY A 139 -6.16 11.93 -5.58
N SER A 140 -6.20 13.12 -6.22
CA SER A 140 -5.34 14.25 -5.87
C SER A 140 -5.52 14.65 -4.42
N PHE A 141 -6.74 14.86 -3.92
CA PHE A 141 -6.97 15.23 -2.52
C PHE A 141 -6.42 14.22 -1.50
N ILE A 142 -6.27 12.94 -1.87
CA ILE A 142 -5.68 11.91 -1.02
C ILE A 142 -4.15 11.92 -1.13
N THR A 143 -3.60 12.02 -2.34
CA THR A 143 -2.15 11.90 -2.60
C THR A 143 -1.37 13.21 -2.56
N GLU A 144 -2.04 14.35 -2.67
CA GLU A 144 -1.46 15.70 -2.73
C GLU A 144 -1.11 16.26 -1.35
N PRO A 145 -1.90 16.06 -0.26
CA PRO A 145 -1.43 16.35 1.10
C PRO A 145 -0.21 15.52 1.48
N ALA A 146 -0.11 14.30 0.95
CA ALA A 146 1.05 13.43 1.09
C ALA A 146 2.28 13.92 0.31
N ALA A 147 2.08 14.57 -0.84
CA ALA A 147 3.15 15.18 -1.63
C ALA A 147 3.59 16.56 -1.08
N MET A 148 2.67 17.33 -0.50
CA MET A 148 2.96 18.68 0.02
C MET A 148 3.86 18.66 1.26
N THR A 149 3.94 17.55 1.99
CA THR A 149 4.90 17.38 3.09
C THR A 149 6.33 17.06 2.63
N LEU A 150 6.55 16.79 1.33
CA LEU A 150 7.87 16.46 0.75
C LEU A 150 8.59 17.67 0.11
N LEU A 151 8.05 18.89 0.27
CA LEU A 151 8.66 20.17 -0.16
C LEU A 151 8.92 21.06 1.05
#